data_AF-A0A409Y528-F1
#
_entry.id   AF-A0A409Y528-F1
#
_cell.length_a   1.000
_cell.length_b   1.000
_cell.length_c   1.000
_cell.angle_alpha   90.00
_cell.angle_beta   90.00
_cell.angle_gamma   90.00
#
_symmetry.space_group_name_H-M   'P 1'
#
loop_
_entity.id
_entity.type
_entity.pdbx_description
1 polymer ?
#
loop_
_entity_poly.entity_id
_entity_poly.type
_entity_poly.pdbx_seq_one_letter_code
_entity_poly.pdbx_strand_id
1 'polypeptide(L)'
;MDMEMQTKTETETAPSAGTPYNHPSPYLSLINYRLLQLSICLSLAAVAFSLATLGEFSLWITPSVFVFSIAHNLTLLILSYRERTGKRRVTISGSDWKGRSTDKERIPATATRASFICAFILALMWAASFGTTLGLLIVSIPDWNGSDGIFTDNPMYWRVVPWFECIFALLEVVVLVWFGVGGVRERKMVLGLKDGPRVWLRL
;
A
#
# COMPACT_ATOMS: atom_id res chain seq x y z
N MET A 1 -62.16 11.09 -12.44
CA MET A 1 -61.96 11.06 -10.98
C MET A 1 -60.49 10.79 -10.84
N ASP A 2 -59.73 11.88 -10.93
CA ASP A 2 -58.35 11.83 -11.42
C ASP A 2 -57.43 11.88 -10.20
N MET A 3 -56.64 10.81 -10.03
CA MET A 3 -55.63 10.71 -8.99
C MET A 3 -54.39 11.47 -9.43
N GLU A 4 -54.21 12.68 -8.91
CA GLU A 4 -52.94 13.39 -8.97
C GLU A 4 -51.91 12.70 -8.07
N MET A 5 -50.96 12.02 -8.71
CA MET A 5 -49.80 11.43 -8.06
C MET A 5 -48.78 12.53 -7.74
N GLN A 6 -48.81 13.06 -6.52
CA GLN A 6 -47.81 14.03 -6.05
C GLN A 6 -46.47 13.33 -5.78
N THR A 7 -45.55 13.41 -6.74
CA THR A 7 -44.15 13.03 -6.58
C THR A 7 -43.45 14.07 -5.71
N LYS A 8 -43.38 13.82 -4.40
CA LYS A 8 -42.55 14.62 -3.48
C LYS A 8 -41.08 14.34 -3.77
N THR A 9 -40.45 15.25 -4.50
CA THR A 9 -39.01 15.30 -4.66
C THR A 9 -38.40 15.80 -3.34
N GLU A 10 -38.12 14.90 -2.41
CA GLU A 10 -37.32 15.22 -1.23
C GLU A 10 -35.93 15.64 -1.72
N THR A 11 -35.69 16.94 -1.63
CA THR A 11 -34.37 17.52 -1.91
C THR A 11 -33.49 17.14 -0.73
N GLU A 12 -32.73 16.04 -0.87
CA GLU A 12 -31.73 15.59 0.10
C GLU A 12 -30.79 16.76 0.36
N THR A 13 -30.95 17.38 1.52
CA THR A 13 -30.14 18.52 1.94
C THR A 13 -28.70 18.05 1.99
N ALA A 14 -27.83 18.74 1.23
CA ALA A 14 -26.41 18.42 1.17
C ALA A 14 -25.89 18.23 2.61
N PRO A 15 -25.16 17.15 2.89
CA PRO A 15 -24.74 16.82 4.25
C PRO A 15 -24.00 18.03 4.82
N SER A 16 -24.54 18.56 5.92
CA SER A 16 -23.89 19.56 6.77
C SER A 16 -22.41 19.23 6.85
N ALA A 17 -21.55 20.20 6.51
CA ALA A 17 -20.11 20.04 6.50
C ALA A 17 -19.68 19.50 7.88
N GLY A 18 -19.44 18.19 7.93
CA GLY A 18 -19.15 17.50 9.17
C GLY A 18 -17.96 18.14 9.86
N THR A 19 -17.97 18.16 11.19
CA THR A 19 -16.84 18.62 11.97
C THR A 19 -15.56 17.93 11.47
N PRO A 20 -14.46 18.68 11.25
CA PRO A 20 -13.23 18.12 10.71
C PRO A 20 -12.76 17.01 11.65
N TYR A 21 -12.57 15.81 11.09
CA TYR A 21 -12.11 14.65 11.85
C TYR A 21 -10.73 14.95 12.45
N ASN A 22 -10.66 14.96 13.78
CA ASN A 22 -9.43 15.24 14.50
C ASN A 22 -8.69 13.91 14.74
N HIS A 23 -7.71 13.60 13.89
CA HIS A 23 -6.96 12.35 13.97
C HIS A 23 -6.08 12.35 15.26
N PRO A 24 -6.04 11.27 16.05
CA PRO A 24 -5.27 11.25 17.31
C PRO A 24 -3.76 11.43 17.11
N SER A 25 -3.25 11.12 15.91
CA SER A 25 -1.87 11.35 15.50
C SER A 25 -1.77 11.91 14.06
N PRO A 26 -2.04 13.20 13.82
CA PRO A 26 -2.14 13.76 12.46
C PRO A 26 -0.81 13.68 11.69
N TYR A 27 0.31 13.64 12.41
CA TYR A 27 1.64 13.50 11.82
C TYR A 27 1.87 12.10 11.22
N LEU A 28 1.46 11.03 11.91
CA LEU A 28 1.63 9.66 11.41
C LEU A 28 0.76 9.39 10.18
N SER A 29 -0.49 9.87 10.19
CA SER A 29 -1.39 9.69 9.06
C SER A 29 -0.89 10.45 7.82
N LEU A 30 -0.23 11.60 8.00
CA LEU A 30 0.44 12.32 6.92
C LEU A 30 1.65 11.55 6.38
N ILE A 31 2.48 10.96 7.24
CA ILE A 31 3.62 10.13 6.81
C ILE A 31 3.14 8.92 6.02
N ASN A 32 2.16 8.16 6.55
CA ASN A 32 1.61 6.98 5.88
C ASN A 32 1.04 7.35 4.50
N TYR A 33 0.37 8.49 4.39
CA TYR A 33 -0.13 9.00 3.12
C TYR A 33 0.99 9.34 2.13
N ARG A 34 2.08 9.99 2.58
CA ARG A 34 3.24 10.28 1.73
C ARG A 34 3.97 9.02 1.30
N LEU A 35 4.10 8.03 2.18
CA LEU A 35 4.68 6.72 1.85
C LEU A 35 3.84 5.99 0.79
N LEU A 36 2.51 6.03 0.89
CA LEU A 36 1.61 5.47 -0.13
C LEU A 36 1.81 6.15 -1.49
N GLN A 37 1.88 7.49 -1.52
CA GLN A 37 2.15 8.22 -2.77
C GLN A 37 3.52 7.85 -3.35
N LEU A 38 4.53 7.75 -2.50
CA LEU A 38 5.89 7.39 -2.91
C LEU A 38 5.94 5.95 -3.46
N SER A 39 5.28 4.99 -2.83
CA SER A 39 5.16 3.61 -3.34
C SER A 39 4.44 3.58 -4.70
N ILE A 40 3.36 4.35 -4.88
CA ILE A 40 2.70 4.45 -6.20
C ILE A 40 3.67 5.00 -7.26
N CYS A 41 4.42 6.05 -6.94
CA CYS A 41 5.41 6.62 -7.86
C CYS A 41 6.55 5.65 -8.18
N LEU A 42 7.09 4.97 -7.18
CA LEU A 42 8.16 3.98 -7.36
C LEU A 42 7.68 2.79 -8.20
N SER A 43 6.51 2.24 -7.86
CA SER A 43 5.87 1.19 -8.64
C SER A 43 5.71 1.62 -10.09
N LEU A 44 5.12 2.80 -10.36
CA LEU A 44 4.92 3.30 -11.72
C LEU A 44 6.24 3.47 -12.48
N ALA A 45 7.29 3.97 -11.82
CA ALA A 45 8.62 4.09 -12.40
C ALA A 45 9.21 2.71 -12.74
N ALA A 46 9.07 1.73 -11.84
CA ALA A 46 9.53 0.36 -12.05
C ALA A 46 8.84 -0.29 -13.26
N VAL A 47 7.54 -0.06 -13.45
CA VAL A 47 6.83 -0.58 -14.63
C VAL A 47 7.13 0.17 -15.91
N ALA A 48 7.22 1.50 -15.86
CA ALA A 48 7.66 2.26 -17.02
C ALA A 48 9.04 1.78 -17.49
N PHE A 49 9.94 1.52 -16.54
CA PHE A 49 11.25 0.93 -16.81
C PHE A 49 11.13 -0.49 -17.39
N SER A 50 10.36 -1.38 -16.74
CA SER A 50 10.17 -2.78 -17.19
C SER A 50 9.57 -2.88 -18.60
N LEU A 51 8.62 -1.99 -18.93
CA LEU A 51 8.02 -1.89 -20.26
C LEU A 51 9.00 -1.34 -21.29
N ALA A 52 9.82 -0.34 -20.92
CA ALA A 52 10.84 0.22 -21.80
C ALA A 52 11.94 -0.81 -22.13
N THR A 53 12.21 -1.74 -21.21
CA THR A 53 13.15 -2.85 -21.42
C THR A 53 12.49 -4.08 -22.06
N LEU A 54 11.27 -3.95 -22.60
CA LEU A 54 10.51 -4.96 -23.34
C LEU A 54 10.34 -6.32 -22.64
N GLY A 55 10.50 -6.38 -21.32
CA GLY A 55 10.42 -7.64 -20.58
C GLY A 55 11.51 -8.66 -20.92
N GLU A 56 12.54 -8.30 -21.68
CA GLU A 56 13.63 -9.24 -22.03
C GLU A 56 14.39 -9.75 -20.80
N PHE A 57 14.44 -8.92 -19.74
CA PHE A 57 15.13 -9.20 -18.48
C PHE A 57 14.16 -9.41 -17.32
N SER A 58 12.91 -8.99 -17.48
CA SER A 58 11.96 -8.97 -16.38
C SER A 58 11.41 -10.38 -16.21
N LEU A 59 11.97 -11.11 -15.24
CA LEU A 59 11.30 -12.26 -14.66
C LEU A 59 9.87 -11.82 -14.39
N TRP A 60 8.87 -12.47 -15.01
CA TRP A 60 7.44 -12.15 -14.90
C TRP A 60 6.92 -11.92 -13.46
N ILE A 61 7.72 -12.32 -12.47
CA ILE A 61 7.64 -11.99 -11.05
C ILE A 61 7.53 -10.47 -10.82
N THR A 62 8.46 -9.65 -11.29
CA THR A 62 8.48 -8.19 -11.02
C THR A 62 7.20 -7.47 -11.49
N PRO A 63 6.74 -7.63 -12.75
CA PRO A 63 5.49 -7.01 -13.20
C PRO A 63 4.26 -7.57 -12.49
N SER A 64 4.26 -8.85 -12.09
CA SER A 64 3.16 -9.43 -11.32
C SER A 64 3.05 -8.81 -9.92
N VAL A 65 4.16 -8.73 -9.19
CA VAL A 65 4.23 -8.12 -7.85
C VAL A 65 3.83 -6.64 -7.92
N PHE A 66 4.20 -5.95 -9.00
CA PHE A 66 3.75 -4.59 -9.26
C PHE A 66 2.23 -4.46 -9.35
N VAL A 67 1.54 -5.32 -10.12
CA VAL A 67 0.08 -5.21 -10.31
C VAL A 67 -0.64 -5.32 -8.96
N PHE A 68 -0.20 -6.26 -8.12
CA PHE A 68 -0.73 -6.39 -6.76
C PHE A 68 -0.41 -5.18 -5.88
N SER A 69 0.80 -4.64 -5.98
CA SER A 69 1.23 -3.47 -5.21
C SER A 69 0.43 -2.22 -5.57
N ILE A 70 0.23 -1.94 -6.86
CA ILE A 70 -0.62 -0.83 -7.30
C ILE A 70 -2.06 -1.02 -6.84
N ALA A 71 -2.65 -2.20 -7.04
CA ALA A 71 -4.03 -2.45 -6.64
C ALA A 71 -4.22 -2.19 -5.14
N HIS A 72 -3.28 -2.67 -4.32
CA HIS A 72 -3.27 -2.44 -2.88
C HIS A 72 -3.13 -0.96 -2.52
N ASN A 73 -2.07 -0.30 -3.02
CA ASN A 73 -1.76 1.09 -2.70
C ASN A 73 -2.85 2.06 -3.17
N LEU A 74 -3.39 1.84 -4.37
CA LEU A 74 -4.50 2.62 -4.93
C LEU A 74 -5.77 2.45 -4.10
N THR A 75 -6.08 1.22 -3.68
CA THR A 75 -7.22 0.97 -2.79
C THR A 75 -7.05 1.75 -1.50
N LEU A 76 -5.90 1.67 -0.85
CA LEU A 76 -5.62 2.43 0.38
C LEU A 76 -5.67 3.94 0.17
N LEU A 77 -5.18 4.44 -0.96
CA LEU A 77 -5.23 5.86 -1.31
C LEU A 77 -6.68 6.34 -1.47
N ILE A 78 -7.51 5.59 -2.22
CA ILE A 78 -8.92 5.91 -2.42
C ILE A 78 -9.67 5.88 -1.09
N LEU A 79 -9.42 4.86 -0.25
CA LEU A 79 -10.04 4.78 1.07
C LEU A 79 -9.62 5.94 1.97
N SER A 80 -8.33 6.30 1.98
CA SER A 80 -7.79 7.43 2.75
C SER A 80 -8.33 8.77 2.24
N TYR A 81 -8.48 8.93 0.92
CA TYR A 81 -9.08 10.12 0.34
C TYR A 81 -10.55 10.27 0.74
N ARG A 82 -11.35 9.20 0.59
CA ARG A 82 -12.76 9.19 0.99
C ARG A 82 -12.96 9.42 2.50
N GLU A 83 -11.98 9.03 3.31
CA GLU A 83 -11.92 9.34 4.75
C GLU A 83 -11.74 10.83 5.00
N ARG A 84 -10.80 11.49 4.30
CA ARG A 84 -10.56 12.93 4.42
C ARG A 84 -11.71 13.79 3.92
N THR A 85 -12.37 13.38 2.83
CA THR A 85 -13.51 14.13 2.28
C THR A 85 -14.80 13.93 3.09
N GLY A 86 -14.79 13.15 4.18
CA GLY A 86 -15.98 12.86 4.98
C GLY A 86 -17.04 12.00 4.28
N LYS A 87 -16.81 11.60 3.01
CA LYS A 87 -17.75 10.84 2.17
C LYS A 87 -17.89 9.38 2.58
N ARG A 88 -16.92 8.82 3.30
CA ARG A 88 -17.03 7.47 3.85
C ARG A 88 -17.50 7.61 5.30
N ARG A 89 -18.56 6.92 5.71
CA ARG A 89 -18.87 6.63 7.11
C ARG A 89 -18.56 5.14 7.29
N VAL A 90 -17.33 4.79 7.70
CA VAL A 90 -17.04 3.39 8.04
C VAL A 90 -17.53 3.19 9.47
N THR A 91 -18.78 2.79 9.60
CA THR A 91 -19.33 2.28 10.84
C THR A 91 -18.64 0.96 11.11
N ILE A 92 -17.72 0.90 12.08
CA ILE A 92 -17.27 -0.39 12.59
C ILE A 92 -18.53 -1.04 13.17
N SER A 93 -19.01 -2.12 12.55
CA SER A 93 -20.18 -2.87 13.02
C SER A 93 -19.79 -3.69 14.25
N GLY A 94 -19.43 -3.02 15.35
CA GLY A 94 -19.47 -3.61 16.68
C GLY A 94 -20.93 -3.69 17.10
N SER A 95 -21.52 -4.86 17.11
CA SER A 95 -22.84 -5.09 17.70
C SER A 95 -22.72 -4.88 19.21
N ASP A 96 -22.84 -3.63 19.67
CA ASP A 96 -23.12 -3.37 21.08
C ASP A 96 -24.54 -3.86 21.34
N TRP A 97 -24.63 -5.00 22.04
CA TRP A 97 -25.87 -5.70 22.44
C TRP A 97 -26.79 -4.85 23.34
N LYS A 98 -26.50 -3.56 23.55
CA LYS A 98 -27.12 -2.68 24.55
C LYS A 98 -27.73 -1.39 24.00
N GLY A 99 -27.82 -1.19 22.68
CA GLY A 99 -28.60 -0.07 22.11
C GLY A 99 -28.12 1.33 22.49
N ARG A 100 -26.88 1.48 22.99
CA ARG A 100 -26.24 2.78 23.20
C ARG A 100 -25.41 3.10 21.98
N SER A 101 -25.76 4.16 21.27
CA SER A 101 -24.93 4.75 20.21
C SER A 101 -23.72 5.42 20.85
N THR A 102 -22.76 4.63 21.30
CA THR A 102 -21.41 5.13 21.55
C THR A 102 -20.85 5.55 20.19
N ASP A 103 -20.52 6.83 20.01
CA ASP A 103 -19.84 7.31 18.81
C ASP A 103 -18.61 6.42 18.57
N LYS A 104 -18.72 5.49 17.63
CA LYS A 104 -17.66 4.51 17.40
C LYS A 104 -16.49 5.22 16.80
N GLU A 105 -15.41 5.30 17.58
CA GLU A 105 -14.13 5.83 17.12
C GLU A 105 -13.73 5.13 15.82
N ARG A 106 -13.57 5.96 14.79
CA ARG A 106 -13.33 5.52 13.44
C ARG A 106 -11.85 5.20 13.27
N ILE A 107 -11.54 3.92 13.07
CA ILE A 107 -10.19 3.47 12.75
C ILE A 107 -9.88 3.87 11.29
N PRO A 108 -8.76 4.57 11.02
CA PRO A 108 -8.37 4.95 9.66
C PRO A 108 -8.07 3.71 8.82
N ALA A 109 -8.34 3.76 7.50
CA ALA A 109 -8.14 2.61 6.60
C ALA A 109 -6.71 2.06 6.66
N THR A 110 -5.72 2.94 6.81
CA THR A 110 -4.29 2.61 6.95
C THR A 110 -3.99 1.78 8.20
N ALA A 111 -4.79 1.93 9.27
CA ALA A 111 -4.61 1.23 10.53
C ALA A 111 -5.42 -0.08 10.65
N THR A 112 -6.09 -0.52 9.59
CA THR A 112 -6.83 -1.79 9.60
C THR A 112 -5.86 -2.99 9.64
N ARG A 113 -6.26 -4.13 10.24
CA ARG A 113 -5.41 -5.35 10.24
C ARG A 113 -5.05 -5.79 8.83
N ALA A 114 -6.06 -5.82 7.97
CA ALA A 114 -5.92 -6.28 6.61
C ALA A 114 -4.92 -5.43 5.81
N SER A 115 -4.89 -4.10 6.01
CA SER A 115 -3.99 -3.23 5.25
C SER A 115 -2.52 -3.54 5.53
N PHE A 116 -2.09 -3.56 6.79
CA PHE A 116 -0.69 -3.81 7.09
C PHE A 116 -0.28 -5.29 6.91
N ILE A 117 -1.19 -6.26 7.12
CA ILE A 117 -0.92 -7.68 6.79
C ILE A 117 -0.63 -7.80 5.29
N CYS A 118 -1.47 -7.19 4.45
CA CYS A 118 -1.28 -7.19 3.01
C CYS A 118 0.01 -6.46 2.61
N ALA A 119 0.33 -5.33 3.25
CA ALA A 119 1.60 -4.63 3.03
C ALA A 119 2.83 -5.50 3.36
N PHE A 120 2.80 -6.29 4.44
CA PHE A 120 3.90 -7.21 4.76
C PHE A 120 4.00 -8.38 3.76
N ILE A 121 2.87 -8.91 3.29
CA ILE A 121 2.87 -9.94 2.24
C ILE A 121 3.49 -9.37 0.96
N LEU A 122 3.11 -8.17 0.56
CA LEU A 122 3.70 -7.49 -0.60
C LEU A 122 5.19 -7.21 -0.39
N ALA A 123 5.61 -6.81 0.81
CA ALA A 123 7.03 -6.61 1.13
C ALA A 123 7.84 -7.92 0.98
N LEU A 124 7.28 -9.06 1.39
CA LEU A 124 7.92 -10.36 1.17
C LEU A 124 7.99 -10.73 -0.31
N MET A 125 6.95 -10.43 -1.09
CA MET A 125 6.97 -10.64 -2.54
C MET A 125 8.03 -9.78 -3.24
N TRP A 126 8.17 -8.51 -2.85
CA TRP A 126 9.23 -7.63 -3.34
C TRP A 126 10.61 -8.09 -2.89
N ALA A 127 10.76 -8.59 -1.66
CA ALA A 127 12.02 -9.14 -1.18
C ALA A 127 12.42 -10.42 -1.95
N ALA A 128 11.45 -11.27 -2.30
CA ALA A 128 11.68 -12.42 -3.18
C ALA A 128 12.11 -11.98 -4.58
N SER A 129 11.41 -10.99 -5.17
CA SER A 129 11.79 -10.39 -6.45
C SER A 129 13.22 -9.84 -6.41
N PHE A 130 13.57 -9.06 -5.39
CA PHE A 130 14.92 -8.56 -5.16
C PHE A 130 15.95 -9.69 -5.05
N GLY A 131 15.65 -10.74 -4.29
CA GLY A 131 16.55 -11.89 -4.16
C GLY A 131 16.78 -12.62 -5.48
N THR A 132 15.73 -12.78 -6.29
CA THR A 132 15.84 -13.41 -7.61
C THR A 132 16.63 -12.57 -8.59
N THR A 133 16.41 -11.25 -8.65
CA THR A 133 17.15 -10.35 -9.55
C THR A 133 18.60 -10.21 -9.13
N LEU A 134 18.88 -10.12 -7.82
CA LEU A 134 20.23 -10.10 -7.29
C LEU A 134 20.98 -11.42 -7.55
N GLY A 135 20.31 -12.56 -7.37
CA GLY A 135 20.89 -13.88 -7.65
C GLY A 135 21.26 -14.04 -9.12
N LEU A 136 20.38 -13.63 -10.03
CA LEU A 136 20.69 -13.59 -11.46
C LEU A 136 21.87 -12.66 -11.74
N LEU A 137 21.86 -11.44 -11.19
CA LEU A 137 22.95 -10.49 -11.37
C LEU A 137 24.30 -11.07 -10.93
N ILE A 138 24.36 -11.77 -9.79
CA ILE A 138 25.59 -12.41 -9.30
C ILE A 138 26.07 -13.50 -10.26
N VAL A 139 25.17 -14.34 -10.76
CA VAL A 139 25.51 -15.44 -11.70
C VAL A 139 25.88 -14.89 -13.09
N SER A 140 25.35 -13.73 -13.48
CA SER A 140 25.61 -13.08 -14.76
C SER A 140 26.90 -12.23 -14.77
N ILE A 141 27.56 -12.02 -13.64
CA ILE A 141 28.88 -11.38 -13.63
C ILE A 141 29.82 -12.32 -14.38
N PRO A 142 30.42 -11.90 -15.52
CA PRO A 142 31.34 -12.75 -16.24
C PRO A 142 32.46 -13.16 -15.29
N ASP A 143 32.83 -14.43 -15.33
CA ASP A 143 33.96 -14.92 -14.55
C ASP A 143 35.13 -13.97 -14.79
N TRP A 144 35.74 -13.48 -13.70
CA TRP A 144 36.97 -12.69 -13.76
C TRP A 144 38.07 -13.42 -14.59
N ASN A 145 37.89 -14.73 -14.78
CA ASN A 145 38.73 -15.63 -15.57
C ASN A 145 38.43 -15.71 -17.07
N GLY A 146 37.59 -14.83 -17.64
CA GLY A 146 37.45 -14.70 -19.10
C GLY A 146 36.65 -15.83 -19.77
N SER A 147 35.81 -16.54 -19.02
CA SER A 147 34.76 -17.37 -19.61
C SER A 147 33.57 -16.48 -19.88
N ASP A 148 33.24 -16.28 -21.16
CA ASP A 148 32.05 -15.55 -21.58
C ASP A 148 30.84 -16.21 -20.89
N GLY A 149 30.20 -15.48 -19.98
CA GLY A 149 29.06 -15.99 -19.21
C GLY A 149 27.93 -16.43 -20.14
N ILE A 150 27.02 -17.27 -19.63
CA ILE A 150 25.97 -17.99 -20.40
C ILE A 150 25.02 -17.06 -21.22
N PHE A 151 25.10 -15.73 -21.07
CA PHE A 151 24.16 -14.74 -21.63
C PHE A 151 24.83 -13.53 -22.33
N THR A 152 25.90 -13.74 -23.10
CA THR A 152 26.76 -12.66 -23.64
C THR A 152 26.46 -12.17 -25.07
N ASP A 153 25.24 -12.27 -25.59
CA ASP A 153 24.96 -11.68 -26.91
C ASP A 153 24.90 -10.13 -26.87
N ASN A 154 24.74 -9.51 -25.69
CA ASN A 154 24.76 -8.04 -25.52
C ASN A 154 25.29 -7.59 -24.14
N PRO A 155 26.62 -7.53 -23.93
CA PRO A 155 27.21 -7.37 -22.60
C PRO A 155 26.88 -6.04 -21.89
N MET A 156 26.48 -5.00 -22.61
CA MET A 156 26.17 -3.69 -22.02
C MET A 156 24.80 -3.65 -21.33
N TYR A 157 23.76 -4.23 -21.94
CA TYR A 157 22.40 -4.22 -21.39
C TYR A 157 22.27 -5.12 -20.16
N TRP A 158 22.86 -6.32 -20.23
CA TRP A 158 22.88 -7.29 -19.13
C TRP A 158 23.58 -6.79 -17.86
N ARG A 159 24.49 -5.82 -17.99
CA ARG A 159 25.23 -5.27 -16.85
C ARG A 159 24.50 -4.16 -16.11
N VAL A 160 23.55 -3.47 -16.73
CA VAL A 160 22.98 -2.22 -16.19
C VAL A 160 21.53 -2.41 -15.75
N VAL A 161 20.72 -3.09 -16.55
CA VAL A 161 19.27 -3.24 -16.31
C VAL A 161 18.95 -3.92 -14.97
N PRO A 162 19.62 -5.03 -14.58
CA PRO A 162 19.26 -5.72 -13.34
C PRO A 162 19.57 -4.90 -12.07
N TRP A 163 20.52 -3.94 -12.13
CA TRP A 163 20.78 -3.02 -11.01
C TRP A 163 19.60 -2.10 -10.75
N PHE A 164 19.00 -1.55 -11.80
CA PHE A 164 17.84 -0.69 -11.65
C PHE A 164 16.65 -1.46 -11.07
N GLU A 165 16.38 -2.67 -11.57
CA GLU A 165 15.33 -3.54 -11.00
C GLU A 165 15.61 -3.87 -9.52
N CYS A 166 16.86 -4.18 -9.16
CA CYS A 166 17.25 -4.40 -7.77
C CYS A 166 17.00 -3.17 -6.89
N ILE A 167 17.36 -1.97 -7.37
CA ILE A 167 17.17 -0.72 -6.62
C ILE A 167 15.67 -0.46 -6.42
N PHE A 168 14.86 -0.59 -7.47
CA PHE A 168 13.41 -0.41 -7.35
C PHE A 168 12.78 -1.41 -6.37
N ALA A 169 13.14 -2.69 -6.49
CA ALA A 169 12.63 -3.73 -5.60
C ALA A 169 13.04 -3.46 -4.14
N LEU A 170 14.30 -3.08 -3.89
CA LEU A 170 14.78 -2.75 -2.56
C LEU A 170 14.04 -1.53 -1.97
N LEU A 171 13.85 -0.48 -2.76
CA LEU A 171 13.12 0.71 -2.32
C LEU A 171 11.67 0.38 -1.97
N GLU A 172 10.98 -0.44 -2.76
CA GLU A 172 9.61 -0.89 -2.46
C GLU A 172 9.53 -1.73 -1.18
N VAL A 173 10.50 -2.64 -0.94
CA VAL A 173 10.59 -3.37 0.33
C VAL A 173 10.67 -2.39 1.51
N VAL A 174 11.57 -1.41 1.44
CA VAL A 174 11.76 -0.43 2.52
C VAL A 174 10.47 0.37 2.75
N VAL A 175 9.82 0.83 1.67
CA VAL A 175 8.61 1.65 1.75
C VAL A 175 7.43 0.86 2.32
N LEU A 176 7.20 -0.37 1.86
CA LEU A 176 6.12 -1.22 2.36
C LEU A 176 6.33 -1.64 3.81
N VAL A 177 7.57 -1.93 4.21
CA VAL A 177 7.91 -2.22 5.61
C VAL A 177 7.67 -0.98 6.49
N TRP A 178 8.12 0.20 6.07
CA TRP A 178 7.84 1.44 6.81
C TRP A 178 6.36 1.77 6.86
N PHE A 179 5.62 1.56 5.77
CA PHE A 179 4.17 1.72 5.75
C PHE A 179 3.48 0.75 6.72
N GLY A 180 3.87 -0.53 6.71
CA GLY A 180 3.33 -1.54 7.62
C GLY A 180 3.61 -1.22 9.09
N VAL A 181 4.85 -0.85 9.42
CA VAL A 181 5.24 -0.41 10.78
C VAL A 181 4.49 0.87 11.17
N GLY A 182 4.35 1.82 10.26
CA GLY A 182 3.60 3.06 10.44
C GLY A 182 2.13 2.80 10.73
N GLY A 183 1.48 1.89 10.00
CA GLY A 183 0.10 1.47 10.22
C GLY A 183 -0.10 0.77 11.56
N VAL A 184 0.85 -0.09 11.98
CA VAL A 184 0.82 -0.72 13.31
C VAL A 184 0.95 0.32 14.43
N ARG A 185 1.85 1.31 14.28
CA ARG A 185 2.03 2.41 15.24
C ARG A 185 0.78 3.29 15.32
N GLU A 186 0.24 3.69 14.18
CA GLU A 186 -1.00 4.47 14.07
C GLU A 186 -2.15 3.74 14.77
N ARG A 187 -2.30 2.44 14.52
CA ARG A 187 -3.34 1.65 15.17
C ARG A 187 -3.20 1.59 16.69
N LYS A 188 -1.98 1.43 17.22
CA LYS A 188 -1.74 1.43 18.68
C LYS A 188 -2.14 2.76 19.31
N MET A 189 -1.88 3.87 18.63
CA MET A 189 -2.28 5.20 19.10
C MET A 189 -3.80 5.40 19.06
N VAL A 190 -4.46 4.95 18.00
CA VAL A 190 -5.93 5.01 17.89
C VAL A 190 -6.60 4.18 18.98
N LEU A 191 -6.05 3.02 19.34
CA LEU A 191 -6.59 2.18 20.41
C LEU A 191 -6.25 2.66 21.83
N GLY A 192 -5.58 3.81 21.98
CA GLY A 192 -5.19 4.33 23.29
C GLY A 192 -4.19 3.44 24.05
N LEU A 193 -3.54 2.48 23.37
CA LEU A 193 -2.59 1.51 23.97
C LEU A 193 -1.20 2.13 24.23
N LYS A 194 -1.15 3.41 24.57
CA LYS A 194 0.07 4.23 24.49
C LYS A 194 1.18 3.76 25.44
N ASP A 195 0.86 3.09 26.55
CA ASP A 195 1.84 2.79 27.62
C ASP A 195 1.76 1.37 28.24
N GLY A 196 1.12 0.40 27.58
CA GLY A 196 1.03 -0.97 28.09
C GLY A 196 2.21 -1.86 27.65
N PRO A 197 2.93 -2.56 28.56
CA PRO A 197 3.98 -3.49 28.18
C PRO A 197 3.37 -4.66 27.38
N ARG A 198 3.65 -4.68 26.07
CA ARG A 198 3.47 -5.84 25.18
C ARG A 198 2.12 -6.54 25.28
N VAL A 199 1.01 -5.86 25.02
CA VAL A 199 -0.22 -6.54 24.58
C VAL A 199 -0.08 -6.91 23.10
N TRP A 200 0.88 -7.79 22.81
CA TRP A 200 0.91 -8.60 21.57
C TRP A 200 0.19 -9.94 21.79
N LEU A 201 -0.22 -10.23 23.03
CA LEU A 201 -0.78 -11.51 23.42
C LEU A 201 -2.30 -11.45 23.35
N ARG A 202 -2.83 -12.15 22.34
CA ARG A 202 -4.24 -12.30 21.94
C ARG A 202 -4.75 -11.25 20.94
N LEU A 203 -4.23 -11.28 19.71
CA LEU A 203 -4.89 -10.72 18.52
C LEU A 203 -4.81 -11.65 17.32
#